data_AF-A0A7X8F0X2-F1
#
_entry.id   AF-A0A7X8F0X2-F1
#
_cell.length_a   1.000
_cell.length_b   1.000
_cell.length_c   1.000
_cell.angle_alpha   90.00
_cell.angle_beta   90.00
_cell.angle_gamma   90.00
#
_symmetry.space_group_name_H-M   'P 1'
#
loop_
_entity.id
_entity.type
_entity.pdbx_description
1 polymer ?
#
loop_
_entity_poly.entity_id
_entity_poly.type
_entity_poly.pdbx_seq_one_letter_code
_entity_poly.pdbx_strand_id
1 'polypeptide(L)'
;LENKKEIEKNQEENIYSNAKLGYKGRASASKAGENLSKDDINKIKSEMFNFSAKNSKAMLEIKELSKEENWLLHQALNKHSLKKGETYIATIIPEIKSDNTRTYAVIIVLTITNVDSKKGVYSCNFTAYKKNL
;
A
#
# COMPACT_ATOMS: atom_id res chain seq x y z
N LEU A 1 -1.69 33.04 -16.96
CA LEU A 1 -1.04 32.50 -15.75
C LEU A 1 -2.15 32.16 -14.75
N GLU A 2 -2.88 31.08 -14.99
CA GLU A 2 -3.97 30.66 -14.12
C GLU A 2 -3.46 29.61 -13.14
N ASN A 3 -3.42 30.02 -11.88
CA ASN A 3 -3.18 29.18 -10.71
C ASN A 3 -4.23 28.08 -10.61
N LYS A 4 -3.92 26.87 -11.09
CA LYS A 4 -4.53 25.65 -10.56
C LYS A 4 -3.63 25.13 -9.45
N LYS A 5 -3.88 25.62 -8.22
CA LYS A 5 -3.53 24.88 -7.00
C LYS A 5 -4.35 23.59 -7.04
N GLU A 6 -3.74 22.54 -7.56
CA GLU A 6 -4.22 21.19 -7.43
C GLU A 6 -4.30 20.90 -5.93
N ILE A 7 -5.51 20.65 -5.45
CA ILE A 7 -5.77 20.31 -4.06
C ILE A 7 -5.05 18.99 -3.80
N GLU A 8 -3.90 19.05 -3.13
CA GLU A 8 -3.27 17.90 -2.49
C GLU A 8 -4.30 17.31 -1.53
N LYS A 9 -5.05 16.32 -2.01
CA LYS A 9 -5.96 15.54 -1.20
C LYS A 9 -5.06 14.71 -0.27
N ASN A 10 -4.74 15.29 0.89
CA ASN A 10 -4.06 14.61 1.99
C ASN A 10 -4.66 13.22 2.12
N GLN A 11 -3.91 12.19 1.74
CA GLN A 11 -4.30 10.81 2.00
C GLN A 11 -4.27 10.67 3.52
N GLU A 12 -5.42 10.74 4.18
CA GLU A 12 -5.53 10.52 5.62
C GLU A 12 -4.93 9.14 5.93
N GLU A 13 -3.71 9.13 6.46
CA GLU A 13 -3.12 7.94 7.03
C GLU A 13 -4.00 7.51 8.20
N ASN A 14 -4.70 6.39 8.03
CA ASN A 14 -5.57 5.89 9.07
C ASN A 14 -4.78 4.99 9.99
N ILE A 15 -4.90 5.25 11.30
CA ILE A 15 -4.33 4.40 12.35
C ILE A 15 -5.30 3.25 12.60
N TYR A 16 -4.81 2.02 12.57
CA TYR A 16 -5.57 0.81 12.90
C TYR A 16 -4.92 0.07 14.06
N SER A 17 -5.73 -0.57 14.89
CA SER A 17 -5.26 -1.43 15.98
C SER A 17 -6.16 -2.64 16.18
N ASN A 18 -5.57 -3.77 16.57
CA ASN A 18 -6.27 -4.98 16.98
C ASN A 18 -5.55 -5.60 18.18
N ALA A 19 -6.10 -5.38 19.37
CA ALA A 19 -5.53 -5.86 20.62
C ALA A 19 -5.42 -7.39 20.70
N LYS A 20 -6.36 -8.13 20.11
CA LYS A 20 -6.35 -9.62 20.14
C LYS A 20 -5.21 -10.20 19.31
N LEU A 21 -4.90 -9.58 18.18
CA LEU A 21 -3.80 -10.00 17.31
C LEU A 21 -2.47 -9.35 17.70
N GLY A 22 -2.48 -8.35 18.59
CA GLY A 22 -1.32 -7.53 18.91
C GLY A 22 -0.82 -6.74 17.70
N TYR A 23 -1.71 -6.32 16.80
CA TYR A 23 -1.36 -5.57 15.59
C TYR A 23 -1.73 -4.11 15.72
N LYS A 24 -0.87 -3.22 15.23
CA LYS A 24 -1.13 -1.78 15.18
C LYS A 24 -0.28 -1.13 14.09
N GLY A 25 -0.77 -0.08 13.48
CA GLY A 25 -0.02 0.66 12.48
C GLY A 25 -0.86 1.65 11.71
N ARG A 26 -0.24 2.30 10.74
CA ARG A 26 -0.91 3.19 9.80
C ARG A 26 -1.01 2.51 8.45
N ALA A 27 -2.14 2.70 7.77
CA ALA A 27 -2.26 2.28 6.38
C ALA A 27 -3.16 3.20 5.57
N SER A 28 -2.81 3.36 4.30
CA SER A 28 -3.61 4.05 3.29
C SER A 28 -3.59 3.26 1.98
N ALA A 29 -4.64 3.41 1.18
CA ALA A 29 -4.70 2.86 -0.16
C ALA A 29 -5.43 3.84 -1.08
N SER A 30 -4.82 4.13 -2.22
CA SER A 30 -5.39 4.96 -3.29
C SER A 30 -5.47 4.17 -4.58
N LYS A 31 -6.61 4.32 -5.27
CA LYS A 31 -6.80 3.71 -6.59
C LYS A 31 -5.92 4.41 -7.62
N ALA A 32 -5.09 3.64 -8.31
CA ALA A 32 -4.22 4.12 -9.38
C ALA A 32 -4.89 4.01 -10.76
N GLY A 33 -5.81 3.06 -10.93
CA GLY A 33 -6.55 2.89 -12.19
C GLY A 33 -7.30 1.56 -12.26
N GLU A 34 -7.85 1.26 -13.43
CA GLU A 34 -8.53 0.00 -13.73
C GLU A 34 -7.99 -0.59 -15.03
N ASN A 35 -7.90 -1.93 -15.11
CA ASN A 35 -7.50 -2.69 -16.29
C ASN A 35 -6.21 -2.17 -16.94
N LEU A 36 -5.27 -1.72 -16.09
CA LEU A 36 -4.00 -1.16 -16.53
C LEU A 36 -3.19 -2.20 -17.32
N SER A 37 -2.52 -1.74 -18.36
CA SER A 37 -1.61 -2.59 -19.11
C SER A 37 -0.41 -2.99 -18.25
N LYS A 38 0.31 -4.03 -18.67
CA LYS A 38 1.56 -4.44 -18.01
C LYS A 38 2.58 -3.29 -17.98
N ASP A 39 2.62 -2.48 -19.03
CA ASP A 39 3.56 -1.37 -19.16
C ASP A 39 3.18 -0.22 -18.21
N ASP A 40 1.89 0.10 -18.07
CA ASP A 40 1.41 1.09 -17.09
C ASP A 40 1.73 0.66 -15.66
N ILE A 41 1.50 -0.62 -15.34
CA ILE A 41 1.85 -1.19 -14.02
C ILE A 41 3.36 -1.10 -13.77
N ASN A 42 4.18 -1.41 -14.77
CA ASN A 42 5.64 -1.33 -14.65
C ASN A 42 6.12 0.12 -14.49
N LYS A 43 5.47 1.08 -15.15
CA LYS A 43 5.75 2.50 -15.00
C LYS A 43 5.46 2.96 -13.57
N ILE A 44 4.30 2.62 -13.03
CA ILE A 44 3.93 2.94 -11.64
C ILE A 44 4.95 2.33 -10.65
N LYS A 45 5.32 1.05 -10.85
CA LYS A 45 6.34 0.38 -10.00
C LYS A 45 7.67 1.13 -10.05
N SER A 46 8.11 1.52 -11.23
CA SER A 46 9.36 2.27 -11.44
C SER A 46 9.30 3.65 -10.78
N GLU A 47 8.19 4.35 -10.89
CA GLU A 47 7.96 5.65 -10.24
C GLU A 47 7.99 5.52 -8.72
N MET A 48 7.30 4.54 -8.15
CA MET A 48 7.29 4.29 -6.71
C MET A 48 8.67 3.90 -6.18
N PHE A 49 9.40 3.06 -6.94
CA PHE A 49 10.78 2.73 -6.63
C PHE A 49 11.68 3.98 -6.62
N ASN A 50 11.61 4.79 -7.68
CA ASN A 50 12.42 6.00 -7.82
C ASN A 50 12.09 7.07 -6.77
N PHE A 51 10.80 7.33 -6.51
CA PHE A 51 10.35 8.27 -5.48
C PHE A 51 10.91 7.88 -4.10
N SER A 52 10.88 6.59 -3.80
CA SER A 52 11.33 6.05 -2.52
C SER A 52 12.86 6.05 -2.39
N ALA A 53 13.57 5.74 -3.47
CA ALA A 53 15.03 5.65 -3.54
C ALA A 53 15.75 7.01 -3.53
N LYS A 54 15.10 8.10 -4.00
CA LYS A 54 15.69 9.45 -4.04
C LYS A 54 16.17 9.99 -2.67
N ASN A 55 15.76 9.39 -1.55
CA ASN A 55 16.04 9.87 -0.18
C ASN A 55 16.96 8.93 0.65
N SER A 56 17.98 8.34 0.02
CA SER A 56 19.19 7.77 0.65
C SER A 56 19.06 6.61 1.66
N LYS A 57 17.95 5.86 1.69
CA LYS A 57 17.87 4.56 2.39
C LYS A 57 17.52 3.45 1.41
N ALA A 58 18.31 2.37 1.42
CA ALA A 58 18.14 1.22 0.53
C ALA A 58 16.72 0.68 0.62
N MET A 59 16.05 0.64 -0.53
CA MET A 59 14.73 0.04 -0.71
C MET A 59 14.94 -1.43 -1.04
N LEU A 60 14.20 -2.30 -0.36
CA LEU A 60 14.24 -3.74 -0.62
C LEU A 60 12.90 -4.15 -1.18
N GLU A 61 12.89 -4.71 -2.39
CA GLU A 61 11.72 -5.45 -2.87
C GLU A 61 11.51 -6.65 -1.95
N ILE A 62 10.30 -6.78 -1.41
CA ILE A 62 9.92 -7.91 -0.57
C ILE A 62 8.97 -8.81 -1.35
N LYS A 63 9.17 -10.13 -1.24
CA LYS A 63 8.34 -11.13 -1.91
C LYS A 63 7.08 -11.48 -1.13
N GLU A 64 7.11 -11.28 0.18
CA GLU A 64 6.03 -11.62 1.09
C GLU A 64 5.80 -10.51 2.11
N LEU A 65 4.54 -10.35 2.50
CA LEU A 65 4.12 -9.48 3.59
C LEU A 65 3.97 -10.34 4.84
N SER A 66 4.44 -9.83 5.97
CA SER A 66 4.13 -10.40 7.28
C SER A 66 2.62 -10.38 7.55
N LYS A 67 2.16 -11.18 8.51
CA LYS A 67 0.74 -11.25 8.88
C LYS A 67 0.16 -9.89 9.28
N GLU A 68 0.95 -9.06 9.95
CA GLU A 68 0.55 -7.71 10.37
C GLU A 68 0.49 -6.74 9.19
N GLU A 69 1.47 -6.76 8.29
CA GLU A 69 1.47 -5.95 7.07
C GLU A 69 0.28 -6.33 6.17
N ASN A 70 -0.01 -7.63 6.01
CA ASN A 70 -1.20 -8.09 5.29
C ASN A 70 -2.50 -7.64 5.97
N TRP A 71 -2.58 -7.73 7.30
CA TRP A 71 -3.75 -7.26 8.04
C TRP A 71 -3.99 -5.76 7.83
N LEU A 72 -2.93 -4.93 7.92
CA LEU A 72 -2.99 -3.49 7.67
C LEU A 72 -3.38 -3.16 6.22
N LEU A 73 -2.86 -3.93 5.25
CA LEU A 73 -3.25 -3.80 3.84
C LEU A 73 -4.75 -4.01 3.66
N HIS A 74 -5.29 -5.08 4.26
CA HIS A 74 -6.72 -5.36 4.23
C HIS A 74 -7.54 -4.22 4.86
N GLN A 75 -7.09 -3.64 5.98
CA GLN A 75 -7.79 -2.50 6.58
C GLN A 75 -7.86 -1.30 5.64
N ALA A 76 -6.75 -1.00 4.94
CA ALA A 76 -6.72 0.10 3.97
C ALA A 76 -7.63 -0.15 2.76
N LEU A 77 -7.67 -1.40 2.25
CA LEU A 77 -8.48 -1.76 1.09
C LEU A 77 -9.96 -1.92 1.39
N ASN A 78 -10.35 -2.30 2.61
CA ASN A 78 -11.75 -2.45 3.01
C ASN A 78 -12.56 -1.14 2.96
N LYS A 79 -11.88 0.01 2.81
CA LYS A 79 -12.51 1.31 2.57
C LYS A 79 -13.03 1.49 1.15
N HIS A 80 -12.72 0.54 0.26
CA HIS A 80 -13.05 0.58 -1.15
C HIS A 80 -13.98 -0.57 -1.51
N SER A 81 -14.92 -0.32 -2.42
CA SER A 81 -15.72 -1.38 -3.05
C SER A 81 -14.91 -2.03 -4.17
N LEU A 82 -14.00 -2.93 -3.79
CA LEU A 82 -13.02 -3.55 -4.69
C LEU A 82 -13.70 -4.26 -5.88
N LYS A 83 -13.10 -4.10 -7.06
CA LYS A 83 -13.48 -4.76 -8.32
C LYS A 83 -12.28 -5.42 -8.97
N LYS A 84 -12.55 -6.51 -9.69
CA LYS A 84 -11.54 -7.18 -10.53
C LYS A 84 -10.98 -6.19 -11.57
N GLY A 85 -9.66 -6.18 -11.72
CA GLY A 85 -8.94 -5.31 -12.65
C GLY A 85 -8.50 -3.98 -12.04
N GLU A 86 -8.95 -3.62 -10.84
CA GLU A 86 -8.50 -2.39 -10.17
C GLU A 86 -7.06 -2.51 -9.67
N THR A 87 -6.29 -1.44 -9.86
CA THR A 87 -4.94 -1.31 -9.32
C THR A 87 -4.91 -0.25 -8.25
N TYR A 88 -4.28 -0.57 -7.13
CA TYR A 88 -4.12 0.28 -5.97
C TYR A 88 -2.65 0.46 -5.62
N ILE A 89 -2.33 1.65 -5.11
CA ILE A 89 -1.08 1.92 -4.40
C ILE A 89 -1.44 2.03 -2.92
N ALA A 90 -0.84 1.17 -2.10
CA ALA A 90 -1.02 1.17 -0.65
C ALA A 90 0.29 1.52 0.05
N THR A 91 0.18 2.26 1.15
CA THR A 91 1.30 2.56 2.04
C THR A 91 0.96 2.04 3.43
N ILE A 92 1.90 1.33 4.05
CA ILE A 92 1.73 0.70 5.36
C ILE A 92 2.92 1.05 6.24
N ILE A 93 2.67 1.47 7.47
CA ILE A 93 3.68 1.75 8.49
C ILE A 93 3.26 0.98 9.75
N PRO A 94 3.76 -0.26 9.95
CA PRO A 94 3.47 -1.02 11.16
C PRO A 94 4.02 -0.30 12.40
N GLU A 95 3.35 -0.46 13.54
CA GLU A 95 3.87 0.01 14.81
C GLU A 95 5.11 -0.80 15.21
N ILE A 96 6.13 -0.10 15.68
CA ILE A 96 7.32 -0.73 16.22
C ILE A 96 6.98 -1.38 17.57
N LYS A 97 7.23 -2.69 17.68
CA LYS A 97 6.98 -3.45 18.91
C LYS A 97 8.19 -3.53 19.86
N SER A 98 9.37 -3.10 19.41
CA SER A 98 10.62 -3.19 20.17
C SER A 98 11.48 -1.96 19.90
N ASP A 99 12.04 -1.39 20.96
CA ASP A 99 12.85 -0.15 20.93
C ASP A 99 14.04 -0.20 19.96
N ASN A 100 14.50 -1.40 19.56
CA ASN A 100 15.61 -1.58 18.64
C ASN A 100 15.20 -1.69 17.16
N THR A 101 13.90 -1.67 16.85
CA THR A 101 13.43 -1.80 15.46
C THR A 101 13.26 -0.42 14.84
N ARG A 102 13.94 -0.17 13.71
CA ARG A 102 13.77 1.08 12.96
C ARG A 102 12.37 1.14 12.35
N THR A 103 11.78 2.33 12.33
CA THR A 103 10.51 2.56 11.64
C THR A 103 10.72 2.27 10.16
N TYR A 104 9.77 1.61 9.53
CA TYR A 104 9.79 1.40 8.09
C TYR A 104 8.40 1.60 7.51
N ALA A 105 8.37 1.97 6.23
CA ALA A 105 7.19 1.97 5.41
C ALA A 105 7.27 0.80 4.42
N VAL A 106 6.11 0.25 4.09
CA VAL A 106 5.93 -0.69 2.99
C VAL A 106 5.02 -0.02 1.95
N ILE A 107 5.52 0.12 0.73
CA ILE A 107 4.77 0.65 -0.41
C ILE A 107 4.43 -0.52 -1.32
N ILE A 108 3.15 -0.65 -1.67
CA ILE A 108 2.61 -1.81 -2.36
C ILE A 108 1.84 -1.34 -3.58
N VAL A 109 2.21 -1.84 -4.75
CA VAL A 109 1.41 -1.73 -5.98
C VAL A 109 0.72 -3.07 -6.18
N LEU A 110 -0.62 -3.09 -6.12
CA LEU A 110 -1.40 -4.33 -6.23
C LEU A 110 -2.53 -4.20 -7.25
N THR A 111 -2.80 -5.28 -7.97
CA THR A 111 -3.92 -5.40 -8.90
C THR A 111 -4.85 -6.50 -8.46
N ILE A 112 -6.13 -6.18 -8.28
CA ILE A 112 -7.18 -7.12 -7.89
C ILE A 112 -7.45 -8.07 -9.06
N THR A 113 -7.22 -9.37 -8.87
CA THR A 113 -7.41 -10.39 -9.90
C THR A 113 -8.77 -11.08 -9.78
N ASN A 114 -9.34 -11.11 -8.57
CA ASN A 114 -10.67 -11.66 -8.32
C ASN A 114 -11.30 -11.06 -7.06
N VAL A 115 -12.64 -11.02 -7.01
CA VAL A 115 -13.42 -10.60 -5.84
C VAL A 115 -14.59 -11.56 -5.66
N ASP A 116 -14.65 -12.23 -4.51
CA ASP A 116 -15.84 -12.93 -4.03
C ASP A 116 -16.61 -12.01 -3.08
N SER A 117 -17.54 -11.25 -3.65
CA SER A 117 -18.36 -10.27 -2.93
C SER A 117 -19.24 -10.90 -1.85
N LYS A 118 -19.59 -12.19 -1.99
CA LYS A 118 -20.43 -12.89 -1.01
C LYS A 118 -19.66 -13.23 0.26
N LYS A 119 -18.35 -13.47 0.12
CA LYS A 119 -17.46 -13.82 1.25
C LYS A 119 -16.61 -12.64 1.73
N GLY A 120 -16.63 -11.51 1.02
CA GLY A 120 -15.74 -10.38 1.30
C GLY A 120 -14.26 -10.74 1.08
N VAL A 121 -13.99 -11.68 0.16
CA VAL A 121 -12.64 -12.18 -0.11
C VAL A 121 -12.18 -11.66 -1.47
N TYR A 122 -10.90 -11.36 -1.61
CA TYR A 122 -10.31 -10.99 -2.89
C TYR A 122 -8.95 -11.67 -3.10
N SER A 123 -8.53 -11.73 -4.36
CA SER A 123 -7.20 -12.15 -4.77
C SER A 123 -6.52 -10.99 -5.49
N CYS A 124 -5.20 -10.87 -5.35
CA CYS A 124 -4.43 -9.84 -6.02
C CYS A 124 -3.03 -10.33 -6.39
N ASN A 125 -2.46 -9.69 -7.41
CA ASN A 125 -1.02 -9.73 -7.66
C ASN A 125 -0.43 -8.45 -7.09
N PHE A 126 0.73 -8.51 -6.44
CA PHE A 126 1.36 -7.32 -5.91
C PHE A 126 2.87 -7.28 -6.13
N THR A 127 3.42 -6.08 -6.04
CA THR A 127 4.84 -5.83 -5.83
C THR A 127 4.96 -4.88 -4.65
N ALA A 128 5.78 -5.26 -3.68
CA ALA A 128 5.94 -4.52 -2.44
C ALA A 128 7.40 -4.17 -2.21
N TYR A 129 7.60 -3.03 -1.58
CA TYR A 129 8.91 -2.50 -1.29
C TYR A 129 8.96 -1.98 0.14
N LYS A 130 10.01 -2.36 0.86
CA LYS A 130 10.27 -1.94 2.23
C LYS A 130 11.33 -0.84 2.24
N LYS A 131 11.03 0.24 2.94
CA LYS A 131 11.91 1.39 3.13
C LYS A 131 12.00 1.73 4.60
N ASN A 132 13.21 1.74 5.15
CA ASN A 132 13.44 2.30 6.49
C ASN A 132 13.19 3.82 6.45
N LEU A 133 12.40 4.32 7.41
CA LEU A 133 12.15 5.74 7.60
C LEU A 133 13.28 6.37 8.44
#